data_AF-A0A6G0NC60-F1
#
_entry.id   AF-A0A6G0NC60-F1
#
_cell.length_a   1.000
_cell.length_b   1.000
_cell.length_c   1.000
_cell.angle_alpha   90.00
_cell.angle_beta   90.00
_cell.angle_gamma   90.00
#
_symmetry.space_group_name_H-M   'P 1'
#
loop_
_entity.id
_entity.type
_entity.pdbx_description
1 polymer ?
#
loop_
_entity_poly.entity_id
_entity_poly.type
_entity_poly.pdbx_seq_one_letter_code
_entity_poly.pdbx_strand_id
1 'polypeptide(L)'
;MPGFTVDVDVDPQPIYEVIRPPELSSWEHAALIEWEREWERYAEKIRDRCTTTGETFDNVVATVKGSVKPKTLPNLAIYVLKRVVASVTDADILSAVKARSHADVSNAVQAVSSEEQFP
;
A
#
# COMPACT_ATOMS: atom_id res chain seq x y z
N MET A 1 60.45 -0.26 8.14
CA MET A 1 59.22 -0.83 8.72
C MET A 1 58.19 -0.89 7.61
N PRO A 2 57.53 -2.04 7.35
CA PRO A 2 56.57 -2.13 6.26
C PRO A 2 55.27 -1.41 6.68
N GLY A 3 54.80 -0.52 5.81
CA GLY A 3 53.53 0.18 5.98
C GLY A 3 52.37 -0.77 5.73
N PHE A 4 51.49 -0.90 6.72
CA PHE A 4 50.28 -1.69 6.62
C PHE A 4 49.22 -0.84 5.89
N THR A 5 49.07 -1.04 4.59
CA THR A 5 47.91 -0.53 3.85
C THR A 5 46.73 -1.41 4.24
N VAL A 6 45.89 -0.90 5.15
CA VAL A 6 44.54 -1.44 5.30
C VAL A 6 43.79 -1.10 4.01
N ASP A 7 43.67 -2.08 3.13
CA ASP A 7 42.59 -2.12 2.16
C ASP A 7 41.29 -2.18 2.98
N VAL A 8 40.76 -1.00 3.29
CA VAL A 8 39.41 -0.88 3.82
C VAL A 8 38.52 -1.21 2.63
N ASP A 9 38.17 -2.49 2.53
CA ASP A 9 37.09 -2.99 1.69
C ASP A 9 35.81 -2.31 2.22
N VAL A 10 35.60 -1.07 1.78
CA VAL A 10 34.35 -0.33 1.96
C VAL A 10 33.38 -1.02 1.02
N ASP A 11 32.90 -2.18 1.45
CA ASP A 11 31.67 -2.75 0.94
C ASP A 11 30.64 -1.61 1.01
N PRO A 12 30.15 -1.10 -0.14
CA PRO A 12 29.28 0.05 -0.15
C PRO A 12 28.07 -0.30 0.70
N GLN A 13 28.01 0.27 1.92
CA GLN A 13 26.89 0.07 2.81
C GLN A 13 25.63 0.33 2.00
N PRO A 14 24.70 -0.64 1.92
CA PRO A 14 23.48 -0.44 1.16
C PRO A 14 22.83 0.81 1.76
N ILE A 15 22.65 1.82 0.92
CA ILE A 15 21.88 3.00 1.27
C ILE A 15 20.50 2.46 1.61
N TYR A 16 20.21 2.28 2.89
CA TYR A 16 18.90 1.86 3.37
C TYR A 16 17.96 3.02 3.05
N GLU A 17 17.39 3.00 1.85
CA GLU A 17 16.29 3.87 1.49
C GLU A 17 15.19 3.62 2.53
N VAL A 18 14.83 4.66 3.27
CA VAL A 18 13.76 4.54 4.27
C VAL A 18 12.46 4.29 3.53
N ILE A 19 12.08 3.03 3.43
CA ILE A 19 10.82 2.60 2.82
C ILE A 19 9.69 3.08 3.73
N ARG A 20 9.04 4.19 3.37
CA ARG A 20 7.92 4.75 4.13
C ARG A 20 6.60 4.20 3.62
N PRO A 21 5.65 3.87 4.52
CA PRO A 21 4.31 3.54 4.07
C PRO A 21 3.71 4.76 3.36
N PRO A 22 2.91 4.55 2.30
CA PRO A 22 2.18 5.63 1.66
C PRO A 22 1.19 6.24 2.65
N GLU A 23 0.71 7.45 2.39
CA GLU A 23 -0.26 8.12 3.26
C GLU A 23 -1.56 8.38 2.50
N LEU A 24 -2.66 7.74 2.93
CA LEU A 24 -3.96 7.95 2.31
C LEU A 24 -4.58 9.25 2.81
N SER A 25 -4.37 10.29 2.00
CA SER A 25 -4.74 11.66 2.34
C SER A 25 -6.09 12.12 1.78
N SER A 26 -6.58 11.47 0.72
CA SER A 26 -7.84 11.78 0.06
C SER A 26 -8.55 10.47 -0.31
N TRP A 27 -9.88 10.54 -0.40
CA TRP A 27 -10.74 9.43 -0.82
C TRP A 27 -11.21 9.64 -2.27
N GLU A 28 -10.49 10.42 -3.08
CA GLU A 28 -10.76 10.57 -4.52
C GLU A 28 -10.24 9.37 -5.32
N HIS A 29 -10.88 9.08 -6.47
CA HIS A 29 -10.55 7.89 -7.26
C HIS A 29 -9.07 7.86 -7.71
N ALA A 30 -8.54 8.99 -8.22
CA ALA A 30 -7.13 9.09 -8.62
C ALA A 30 -6.17 8.89 -7.44
N ALA A 31 -6.48 9.47 -6.27
CA ALA A 31 -5.68 9.31 -5.06
C ALA A 31 -5.70 7.87 -4.54
N LEU A 32 -6.81 7.15 -4.71
CA LEU A 32 -6.93 5.74 -4.33
C LEU A 32 -6.12 4.83 -5.23
N ILE A 33 -6.13 5.05 -6.55
CA ILE A 33 -5.28 4.31 -7.50
C ILE A 33 -3.80 4.54 -7.20
N GLU A 34 -3.40 5.79 -6.99
CA GLU A 34 -2.01 6.13 -6.69
C GLU A 34 -1.57 5.51 -5.36
N TRP A 35 -2.40 5.62 -4.31
CA TRP A 35 -2.13 5.02 -3.02
C TRP A 35 -2.04 3.49 -3.10
N GLU A 36 -2.93 2.82 -3.84
CA GLU A 36 -2.91 1.37 -4.02
C GLU A 36 -1.60 0.92 -4.69
N ARG A 37 -1.20 1.59 -5.77
CA ARG A 37 0.05 1.31 -6.47
C ARG A 37 1.28 1.52 -5.57
N GLU A 38 1.28 2.58 -4.77
CA GLU A 38 2.38 2.86 -3.85
C GLU A 38 2.38 1.90 -2.65
N TRP A 39 1.21 1.43 -2.21
CA TRP A 39 1.09 0.39 -1.19
C TRP A 39 1.67 -0.94 -1.65
N GLU A 40 1.41 -1.35 -2.90
CA GLU A 40 1.99 -2.56 -3.48
C GLU A 40 3.52 -2.47 -3.58
N ARG A 41 4.04 -1.33 -4.07
CA ARG A 41 5.48 -1.08 -4.11
C ARG A 41 6.12 -1.09 -2.72
N TYR A 42 5.47 -0.48 -1.74
CA TYR A 42 5.91 -0.51 -0.35
C TYR A 42 5.98 -1.94 0.16
N ALA A 43 4.90 -2.72 0.00
CA ALA A 43 4.84 -4.11 0.44
C ALA A 43 5.93 -4.97 -0.25
N GLU A 44 6.17 -4.77 -1.54
CA GLU A 44 7.22 -5.47 -2.26
C GLU A 44 8.62 -5.13 -1.71
N LYS A 45 8.92 -3.84 -1.52
CA LYS A 45 10.20 -3.41 -0.93
C LYS A 45 10.39 -3.95 0.50
N ILE A 46 9.33 -3.99 1.31
CA ILE A 46 9.38 -4.58 2.66
C ILE A 46 9.63 -6.08 2.59
N ARG A 47 9.01 -6.78 1.64
CA ARG A 47 9.22 -8.22 1.42
C ARG A 47 10.67 -8.51 1.02
N ASP A 48 11.25 -7.71 0.12
CA ASP A 48 12.65 -7.85 -0.30
C ASP A 48 13.65 -7.54 0.84
N ARG A 49 13.30 -6.61 1.73
CA ARG A 49 14.08 -6.40 2.95
C ARG A 49 13.96 -7.61 3.88
N CYS A 50 12.76 -8.13 4.10
CA CYS A 50 12.52 -9.29 4.96
C CYS A 50 13.28 -10.54 4.47
N THR A 51 13.38 -10.76 3.15
CA THR A 51 14.18 -11.88 2.60
C THR A 51 15.68 -11.68 2.84
N THR A 52 16.16 -10.45 2.84
CA THR A 52 17.58 -10.11 3.07
C THR A 52 17.96 -10.15 4.55
N THR A 53 17.10 -9.66 5.43
CA THR A 53 17.37 -9.50 6.87
C THR A 53 16.85 -10.68 7.72
N GLY A 54 15.97 -11.52 7.17
CA GLY A 54 15.33 -12.63 7.88
C GLY A 54 14.21 -12.19 8.84
N GLU A 55 13.78 -10.93 8.77
CA GLU A 55 12.67 -10.39 9.57
C GLU A 55 11.33 -10.92 9.05
N THR A 56 10.32 -11.02 9.92
CA THR A 56 8.98 -11.44 9.54
C THR A 56 8.19 -10.27 8.96
N PHE A 57 7.67 -10.44 7.74
CA PHE A 57 6.93 -9.42 7.00
C PHE A 57 5.80 -8.75 7.82
N ASP A 58 5.01 -9.55 8.54
CA ASP A 58 3.87 -9.06 9.33
C ASP A 58 4.28 -8.12 10.48
N ASN A 59 5.51 -8.24 10.98
CA ASN A 59 6.03 -7.38 12.04
C ASN A 59 6.58 -6.05 11.50
N VAL A 60 6.90 -6.00 10.21
CA VAL A 60 7.66 -4.93 9.58
C VAL A 60 6.79 -4.05 8.68
N VAL A 61 5.77 -4.66 8.05
CA VAL A 61 4.80 -3.95 7.23
C VAL A 61 3.95 -3.03 8.10
N ALA A 62 3.76 -1.79 7.67
CA ALA A 62 2.82 -0.89 8.32
C ALA A 62 1.38 -1.45 8.23
N THR A 63 0.54 -1.09 9.20
CA THR A 63 -0.89 -1.38 9.10
C THR A 63 -1.55 -0.43 8.09
N VAL A 64 -2.51 -0.93 7.33
CA VAL A 64 -3.25 -0.13 6.34
C VAL A 64 -3.96 1.03 7.06
N LYS A 65 -4.55 0.75 8.22
CA LYS A 65 -5.18 1.75 9.08
C LYS A 65 -4.19 2.81 9.56
N GLY A 66 -2.93 2.44 9.79
CA GLY A 66 -1.84 3.36 10.13
C GLY A 66 -1.34 4.20 8.95
N SER A 67 -1.59 3.74 7.72
CA SER A 67 -1.32 4.47 6.47
C SER A 67 -2.42 5.49 6.13
N VAL A 68 -3.59 5.43 6.77
CA VAL A 68 -4.67 6.41 6.57
C VAL A 68 -4.48 7.64 7.46
N LYS A 69 -4.64 8.85 6.90
CA LYS A 69 -4.59 10.07 7.71
C LYS A 69 -5.59 10.00 8.88
N PRO A 70 -5.21 10.42 10.10
CA PRO A 70 -6.14 10.42 11.24
C PRO A 70 -7.42 11.23 11.00
N LYS A 71 -7.37 12.23 10.11
CA LYS A 71 -8.53 13.05 9.72
C LYS A 71 -9.44 12.37 8.71
N THR A 72 -8.93 11.47 7.88
CA THR A 72 -9.70 10.78 6.84
C THR A 72 -10.29 9.46 7.34
N LEU A 73 -9.64 8.81 8.31
CA LEU A 73 -10.09 7.54 8.88
C LEU A 73 -11.52 7.57 9.47
N PRO A 74 -11.95 8.58 10.25
CA PRO A 74 -13.32 8.65 10.75
C PRO A 74 -14.35 8.80 9.64
N ASN A 75 -14.05 9.60 8.62
CA ASN A 75 -14.93 9.81 7.48
C ASN A 75 -15.07 8.52 6.66
N LEU A 76 -13.97 7.81 6.44
CA LEU A 76 -13.99 6.51 5.77
C LEU A 76 -14.83 5.49 6.57
N ALA A 77 -14.55 5.34 7.86
CA ALA A 77 -15.26 4.39 8.72
C ALA A 77 -16.78 4.64 8.73
N ILE A 78 -17.20 5.89 8.92
CA ILE A 78 -18.61 6.25 9.06
C ILE A 78 -19.33 6.28 7.72
N TYR A 79 -18.76 6.93 6.70
CA TYR A 79 -19.48 7.18 5.45
C TYR A 79 -19.35 6.06 4.44
N VAL A 80 -18.22 5.37 4.41
CA VAL A 80 -17.93 4.32 3.43
C VAL A 80 -18.24 2.95 4.02
N LEU A 81 -17.62 2.63 5.16
CA LEU A 81 -17.75 1.31 5.78
C LEU A 81 -18.99 1.17 6.66
N LYS A 82 -19.66 2.27 7.01
CA LYS A 82 -20.84 2.31 7.91
C LYS A 82 -20.57 1.64 9.27
N ARG A 83 -19.33 1.76 9.77
CA ARG A 83 -18.84 1.10 11.00
C ARG A 83 -18.11 2.10 11.91
N VAL A 84 -17.93 1.73 13.17
CA VAL A 84 -17.13 2.53 14.11
C VAL A 84 -15.64 2.34 13.84
N VAL A 85 -14.85 3.40 14.02
CA VAL A 85 -13.38 3.37 13.75
C VAL A 85 -12.68 2.23 14.50
N ALA A 86 -13.16 1.88 15.70
CA ALA A 86 -12.63 0.77 16.49
C ALA A 86 -12.81 -0.60 15.83
N SER A 87 -13.92 -0.82 15.10
CA SER A 87 -14.22 -2.09 14.43
C SER A 87 -13.66 -2.21 13.02
N VAL A 88 -13.11 -1.11 12.47
CA VAL A 88 -12.50 -1.09 11.14
C VAL A 88 -11.13 -1.77 11.20
N THR A 89 -10.97 -2.80 10.37
CA THR A 89 -9.74 -3.56 10.19
C THR A 89 -8.98 -3.11 8.94
N ASP A 90 -7.70 -3.48 8.83
CA ASP A 90 -6.87 -3.21 7.65
C ASP A 90 -7.47 -3.83 6.38
N ALA A 91 -8.07 -5.02 6.51
CA ALA A 91 -8.75 -5.71 5.42
C ALA A 91 -9.99 -4.95 4.93
N ASP A 92 -10.79 -4.37 5.85
CA ASP A 92 -11.95 -3.56 5.48
C ASP A 92 -11.54 -2.34 4.66
N ILE A 93 -10.45 -1.65 5.06
CA ILE A 93 -9.94 -0.47 4.36
C ILE A 93 -9.40 -0.85 2.98
N LEU A 94 -8.56 -1.89 2.90
CA LEU A 94 -8.04 -2.36 1.61
C LEU A 94 -9.15 -2.78 0.65
N SER A 95 -10.14 -3.50 1.15
CA SER A 95 -11.29 -3.91 0.33
C SER A 95 -12.05 -2.70 -0.21
N ALA A 96 -12.27 -1.68 0.62
CA ALA A 96 -12.94 -0.45 0.20
C ALA A 96 -12.12 0.38 -0.80
N VAL A 97 -10.79 0.44 -0.64
CA VAL A 97 -9.89 1.08 -1.61
C VAL A 97 -10.00 0.37 -2.96
N LYS A 98 -9.82 -0.95 -2.98
CA LYS A 98 -9.89 -1.78 -4.19
C LYS A 98 -11.24 -1.70 -4.89
N ALA A 99 -12.32 -1.81 -4.13
CA ALA A 99 -13.67 -1.70 -4.68
C ALA A 99 -13.88 -0.36 -5.39
N ARG A 100 -13.29 0.72 -4.87
CA ARG A 100 -13.46 2.06 -5.43
C ARG A 100 -12.46 2.41 -6.52
N SER A 101 -11.22 1.90 -6.47
CA SER A 101 -10.23 2.04 -7.54
C SER A 101 -10.63 1.24 -8.78
N HIS A 102 -11.33 0.12 -8.62
CA HIS A 102 -11.82 -0.71 -9.72
C HIS A 102 -13.29 -0.48 -10.10
N ALA A 103 -14.01 0.41 -9.41
CA ALA A 103 -15.44 0.67 -9.65
C ALA A 103 -15.74 1.07 -11.11
N ASP A 104 -14.82 1.78 -11.78
CA ASP A 104 -15.00 2.20 -13.17
C ASP A 104 -14.87 1.03 -14.17
N VAL A 105 -14.13 -0.03 -13.82
CA VAL A 105 -13.97 -1.21 -14.69
C VAL A 105 -15.20 -2.11 -14.62
N SER A 106 -15.81 -2.25 -13.43
CA SER A 106 -16.99 -3.11 -13.26
C SER A 106 -18.23 -2.59 -14.02
N ASN A 107 -18.36 -1.28 -14.19
CA ASN A 107 -19.47 -0.70 -14.94
C ASN A 107 -19.27 -0.85 -16.47
N ALA A 108 -18.03 -0.78 -16.96
CA ALA A 108 -17.71 -1.02 -18.36
C ALA A 108 -17.92 -2.48 -18.77
N VAL A 109 -17.59 -3.45 -17.91
CA VAL A 109 -17.80 -4.89 -18.19
C VAL A 109 -19.29 -5.24 -18.30
N GLN A 110 -20.16 -4.59 -17.51
CA GLN A 110 -21.62 -4.74 -17.63
C GLN A 110 -22.20 -4.06 -18.89
N ALA A 111 -21.62 -2.93 -19.32
CA ALA A 111 -22.02 -2.25 -20.54
C ALA A 111 -21.67 -3.06 -21.80
N VAL A 112 -20.47 -3.65 -21.84
CA VAL A 112 -20.03 -4.48 -22.97
C VAL A 112 -20.85 -5.77 -23.09
N SER A 113 -21.27 -6.38 -21.97
CA SER A 113 -22.16 -7.55 -22.01
C SER A 113 -23.61 -7.24 -22.43
N SER A 114 -24.05 -5.97 -22.39
CA SER A 114 -25.40 -5.59 -22.83
C SER A 114 -25.48 -5.22 -24.31
N GLU A 115 -24.34 -4.89 -24.94
CA GLU A 115 -24.25 -4.47 -26.34
C GLU A 115 -24.04 -5.66 -27.31
N GLU A 116 -23.61 -6.82 -26.82
CA GLU A 116 -23.52 -8.10 -27.56
C GLU A 116 -24.79 -8.96 -27.47
N GLN A 117 -25.95 -8.37 -27.19
CA GLN A 117 -27.21 -9.10 -27.07
C GLN A 117 -28.39 -8.43 -27.78
N PHE A 118 -28.16 -7.83 -28.95
CA PHE A 118 -29.23 -7.51 -29.89
C PHE A 118 -28.96 -8.11 -31.28
N PRO A 119 -29.91 -8.88 -31.86
CA PRO A 119 -29.85 -9.37 -33.22
C PRO A 119 -30.13 -8.29 -34.27
#